data_AF-A0A0M9IS11-F1
#
_entry.id   AF-A0A0M9IS11-F1
#
_cell.length_a   1.000
_cell.length_b   1.000
_cell.length_c   1.000
_cell.angle_alpha   90.00
_cell.angle_beta   90.00
_cell.angle_gamma   90.00
#
_symmetry.space_group_name_H-M   'P 1'
#
loop_
_entity.id
_entity.type
_entity.pdbx_description
1 polymer ?
#
loop_
_entity_poly.entity_id
_entity_poly.type
_entity_poly.pdbx_seq_one_letter_code
_entity_poly.pdbx_strand_id
1 'polypeptide(L)'
;MNTKMLNNTEELTQATVSLFGIFAPHIPLAVYNYMEEYVFAYRYKGFAIKEIEDGHEYFLPLHIERISMITPMDKQLLDVTPDALGVLLTLHCYSQCIKSDLSALSEENKLNASNQIAVLKEKRAYLLDYAIKTFPPEYFVMLLK
;
A
#
# COMPACT_ATOMS: atom_id res chain seq x y z
N MET A 1 11.19 -5.73 -13.64
CA MET A 1 10.78 -4.94 -12.46
C MET A 1 11.90 -3.98 -12.08
N ASN A 2 11.60 -2.70 -11.91
CA ASN A 2 12.56 -1.68 -11.52
C ASN A 2 12.35 -1.27 -10.06
N THR A 3 13.41 -0.94 -9.32
CA THR A 3 13.31 -0.43 -7.94
C THR A 3 13.92 0.95 -7.85
N LYS A 4 13.09 1.94 -7.53
CA LYS A 4 13.50 3.33 -7.29
C LYS A 4 13.70 3.54 -5.80
N MET A 5 14.96 3.73 -5.40
CA MET A 5 15.30 4.09 -4.02
C MET A 5 14.80 5.51 -3.72
N LEU A 6 14.24 5.71 -2.52
CA LEU A 6 13.79 7.01 -2.04
C LEU A 6 14.78 7.49 -0.98
N ASN A 7 15.65 8.42 -1.35
CA ASN A 7 16.82 8.82 -0.56
C ASN A 7 16.54 10.01 0.37
N ASN A 8 15.38 10.66 0.23
CA ASN A 8 14.99 11.80 1.04
C ASN A 8 13.45 11.93 1.13
N THR A 9 13.00 12.85 2.00
CA THR A 9 11.58 13.09 2.27
C THR A 9 10.83 13.64 1.04
N GLU A 10 11.48 14.41 0.18
CA GLU A 10 10.86 14.98 -1.01
C GLU A 10 10.53 13.89 -2.03
N GLU A 11 11.47 13.00 -2.31
CA GLU A 11 11.28 11.84 -3.17
C GLU A 11 10.16 10.93 -2.65
N LEU A 12 10.12 10.67 -1.34
CA LEU A 12 9.04 9.90 -0.71
C LEU A 12 7.68 10.60 -0.84
N THR A 13 7.65 11.91 -0.68
CA THR A 13 6.42 12.71 -0.82
C THR A 13 5.92 12.66 -2.26
N GLN A 14 6.79 12.90 -3.23
CA GLN A 14 6.43 12.85 -4.65
C GLN A 14 5.95 11.44 -5.06
N ALA A 15 6.65 10.39 -4.63
CA ALA A 15 6.22 9.01 -4.86
C ALA A 15 4.84 8.72 -4.27
N THR A 16 4.58 9.18 -3.04
CA THR A 16 3.28 9.02 -2.39
C THR A 16 2.18 9.78 -3.16
N VAL A 17 2.47 11.00 -3.63
CA VAL A 17 1.54 11.76 -4.49
C VAL A 17 1.28 11.06 -5.81
N SER A 18 2.29 10.50 -6.47
CA SER A 18 2.11 9.76 -7.73
C SER A 18 1.23 8.50 -7.56
N LEU A 19 1.40 7.80 -6.45
CA LEU A 19 0.63 6.60 -6.16
C LEU A 19 -0.83 6.93 -5.81
N PHE A 20 -1.05 7.87 -4.88
CA PHE A 20 -2.33 8.08 -4.20
C PHE A 20 -3.04 9.39 -4.57
N GLY A 21 -2.42 10.24 -5.39
CA GLY A 21 -2.97 11.52 -5.81
C GLY A 21 -3.30 12.41 -4.63
N ILE A 22 -4.53 12.95 -4.63
CA ILE A 22 -5.02 13.87 -3.60
C ILE A 22 -5.08 13.23 -2.20
N PHE A 23 -5.05 11.90 -2.09
CA PHE A 23 -5.12 11.20 -0.81
C PHE A 23 -3.75 11.05 -0.14
N ALA A 24 -2.67 11.42 -0.81
CA ALA A 24 -1.29 11.31 -0.31
C ALA A 24 -1.09 11.83 1.13
N PRO A 25 -1.68 12.95 1.57
CA PRO A 25 -1.53 13.43 2.95
C PRO A 25 -2.01 12.45 4.03
N HIS A 26 -2.92 11.53 3.71
CA HIS A 26 -3.48 10.56 4.66
C HIS A 26 -2.69 9.24 4.72
N ILE A 27 -1.83 9.00 3.74
CA ILE A 27 -1.09 7.74 3.58
C ILE A 27 -0.13 7.46 4.72
N PRO A 28 0.67 8.44 5.24
CA PRO A 28 1.57 8.17 6.35
C PRO A 28 0.86 7.60 7.59
N LEU A 29 -0.34 8.12 7.92
CA LEU A 29 -1.13 7.61 9.04
C LEU A 29 -1.71 6.23 8.76
N ALA A 30 -2.23 5.99 7.55
CA ALA A 30 -2.73 4.67 7.16
C ALA A 30 -1.62 3.60 7.22
N VAL A 31 -0.42 3.95 6.77
CA VAL A 31 0.77 3.09 6.86
C VAL A 31 1.14 2.85 8.31
N TYR A 32 1.23 3.90 9.13
CA TYR A 32 1.56 3.76 10.56
C TYR A 32 0.59 2.80 11.27
N ASN A 33 -0.73 3.03 11.13
CA ASN A 33 -1.75 2.19 11.76
C ASN A 33 -1.65 0.73 11.30
N TYR A 34 -1.43 0.50 10.01
CA TYR A 34 -1.26 -0.86 9.48
C TYR A 34 -0.02 -1.55 10.06
N MET A 35 1.11 -0.83 10.11
CA MET A 35 2.36 -1.38 10.63
C MET A 35 2.26 -1.69 12.12
N GLU A 36 1.64 -0.80 12.90
CA GLU A 36 1.41 -0.98 14.33
C GLU A 36 0.49 -2.17 14.63
N GLU A 37 -0.59 -2.32 13.86
CA GLU A 37 -1.60 -3.36 14.13
C GLU A 37 -1.15 -4.75 13.66
N TYR A 38 -0.44 -4.84 12.54
CA TYR A 38 -0.22 -6.11 11.84
C TYR A 38 1.23 -6.55 11.72
N VAL A 39 2.22 -5.70 12.00
CA VAL A 39 3.62 -6.05 11.73
C VAL A 39 4.40 -6.16 13.03
N PHE A 40 4.92 -7.36 13.29
CA PHE A 40 5.62 -7.66 14.54
C PHE A 40 7.08 -7.22 14.47
N ALA A 41 7.52 -6.43 15.45
CA ALA A 41 8.91 -6.03 15.66
C ALA A 41 9.63 -5.42 14.42
N TYR A 42 8.89 -4.75 13.54
CA TYR A 42 9.47 -4.17 12.33
C TYR A 42 10.49 -3.07 12.66
N ARG A 43 11.72 -3.25 12.19
CA ARG A 43 12.76 -2.22 12.28
C ARG A 43 12.83 -1.46 10.98
N TYR A 44 12.31 -0.23 10.99
CA TYR A 44 12.33 0.65 9.84
C TYR A 44 13.76 0.87 9.31
N LYS A 45 13.94 0.60 8.03
CA LYS A 45 15.22 0.75 7.30
C LYS A 45 15.09 1.61 6.04
N GLY A 46 13.91 2.19 5.80
CA GLY A 46 13.59 2.96 4.60
C GLY A 46 12.49 2.33 3.74
N PHE A 47 12.06 3.07 2.72
CA PHE A 47 11.17 2.62 1.66
C PHE A 47 11.78 2.89 0.29
N ALA A 48 11.42 2.05 -0.67
CA ALA A 48 11.60 2.27 -2.11
C ALA A 48 10.22 2.22 -2.80
N ILE A 49 10.19 2.59 -4.07
CA ILE A 49 9.08 2.24 -4.97
C ILE A 49 9.54 1.12 -5.89
N LYS A 50 8.71 0.11 -6.07
CA LYS A 50 8.94 -0.95 -7.04
C LYS A 50 7.89 -0.89 -8.15
N GLU A 51 8.38 -0.93 -9.38
CA GLU A 51 7.59 -0.87 -10.61
C GLU A 51 7.43 -2.28 -11.20
N ILE A 52 6.18 -2.66 -11.48
CA ILE A 52 5.81 -3.89 -12.18
C ILE A 52 5.81 -3.68 -13.70
N GLU A 53 5.69 -4.76 -14.48
CA GLU A 53 5.93 -4.75 -15.94
C GLU A 53 5.06 -3.78 -16.76
N ASP A 54 3.94 -3.29 -16.20
CA ASP A 54 3.01 -2.35 -16.85
C ASP A 54 3.06 -0.92 -16.26
N GLY A 55 4.19 -0.51 -15.66
CA GLY A 55 4.38 0.84 -15.12
C GLY A 55 3.61 1.14 -13.84
N HIS A 56 2.95 0.13 -13.26
CA HIS A 56 2.28 0.27 -11.96
C HIS A 56 3.30 0.12 -10.83
N GLU A 57 3.08 0.88 -9.77
CA GLU A 57 4.05 1.03 -8.69
C GLU A 57 3.44 0.65 -7.33
N TYR A 58 4.28 0.20 -6.40
CA TYR A 58 3.91 -0.02 -5.00
C TYR A 58 5.06 0.31 -4.05
N PHE A 59 4.73 0.55 -2.78
CA PHE A 59 5.73 0.75 -1.73
C PHE A 59 6.51 -0.53 -1.46
N LEU A 60 7.83 -0.44 -1.39
CA LEU A 60 8.71 -1.55 -1.03
C LEU A 60 9.46 -1.22 0.27
N PRO A 61 9.13 -1.87 1.39
CA PRO A 61 9.92 -1.79 2.63
C PRO A 61 11.34 -2.30 2.38
N LEU A 62 12.35 -1.51 2.76
CA LEU A 62 13.76 -1.88 2.60
C LEU A 62 14.21 -2.83 3.72
N HIS A 63 13.76 -4.08 3.68
CA HIS A 63 14.11 -5.10 4.66
C HIS A 63 14.76 -6.30 3.98
N ILE A 64 15.73 -6.94 4.64
CA ILE A 64 16.49 -8.07 4.08
C ILE A 64 15.84 -9.41 4.47
N GLU A 65 15.29 -9.48 5.68
CA GLU A 65 14.71 -10.69 6.24
C GLU A 65 13.20 -10.74 6.01
N ARG A 66 12.62 -11.95 6.17
CA ARG A 66 11.16 -12.12 6.24
C ARG A 66 10.60 -11.29 7.40
N ILE A 67 9.37 -10.84 7.22
CA ILE A 67 8.68 -9.98 8.16
C ILE A 67 7.50 -10.75 8.73
N SER A 68 7.48 -10.93 10.04
CA SER A 68 6.38 -11.57 10.74
C SER A 68 5.20 -10.62 10.85
N MET A 69 4.05 -11.06 10.37
CA MET A 69 2.79 -10.32 10.43
C MET A 69 1.77 -11.07 11.28
N ILE A 70 0.85 -10.33 11.91
CA ILE A 70 -0.28 -10.88 12.64
C ILE A 70 -1.47 -10.92 11.69
N THR A 71 -2.05 -12.10 11.45
CA THR A 71 -3.22 -12.25 10.58
C THR A 71 -4.46 -11.57 11.19
N PRO A 72 -5.31 -10.92 10.37
CA PRO A 72 -6.39 -10.08 10.89
C PRO A 72 -7.48 -10.87 11.64
N MET A 73 -7.83 -12.06 11.15
CA MET A 73 -8.96 -12.85 11.65
C MET A 73 -8.61 -13.74 12.85
N ASP A 74 -7.54 -14.50 12.74
CA ASP A 74 -7.14 -15.56 13.68
C ASP A 74 -5.92 -15.19 14.54
N LYS A 75 -5.35 -13.99 14.33
CA LYS A 75 -4.23 -13.44 15.11
C LYS A 75 -3.01 -14.36 15.18
N GLN A 76 -2.79 -15.14 14.12
CA GLN A 76 -1.64 -16.01 13.96
C GLN A 76 -0.45 -15.25 13.36
N LEU A 77 0.75 -15.77 13.57
CA LEU A 77 1.95 -15.24 12.92
C LEU A 77 2.09 -15.80 11.51
N LEU A 78 2.33 -14.91 10.56
CA LEU A 78 2.56 -15.21 9.16
C LEU A 78 3.82 -14.49 8.68
N ASP A 79 4.83 -15.25 8.27
CA ASP A 79 6.08 -14.68 7.76
C ASP A 79 6.00 -14.39 6.27
N VAL A 80 6.00 -13.11 5.91
CA VAL A 80 5.95 -12.64 4.52
C VAL A 80 7.30 -12.12 4.04
N THR A 81 7.46 -12.00 2.72
CA THR A 81 8.59 -11.28 2.14
C THR A 81 8.37 -9.76 2.26
N PRO A 82 9.43 -8.94 2.25
CA PRO A 82 9.30 -7.48 2.19
C PRO A 82 8.46 -7.01 0.98
N ASP A 83 8.60 -7.72 -0.14
CA ASP A 83 7.83 -7.49 -1.37
C ASP A 83 6.33 -7.69 -1.14
N ALA A 84 5.96 -8.81 -0.50
CA ALA A 84 4.58 -9.11 -0.17
C ALA A 84 4.01 -8.08 0.82
N LEU A 85 4.76 -7.69 1.87
CA LEU A 85 4.32 -6.62 2.76
C LEU A 85 4.08 -5.33 1.99
N GLY A 86 4.98 -4.96 1.09
CA GLY A 86 4.87 -3.75 0.27
C GLY A 86 3.60 -3.71 -0.58
N VAL A 87 3.30 -4.82 -1.25
CA VAL A 87 2.08 -4.98 -2.05
C VAL A 87 0.83 -4.96 -1.17
N LEU A 88 0.80 -5.73 -0.07
CA LEU A 88 -0.33 -5.78 0.86
C LEU A 88 -0.63 -4.40 1.49
N LEU A 89 0.43 -3.68 1.89
CA LEU A 89 0.33 -2.33 2.44
C LEU A 89 -0.23 -1.35 1.41
N THR A 90 0.27 -1.39 0.17
CA THR A 90 -0.20 -0.52 -0.91
C THR A 90 -1.67 -0.81 -1.25
N LEU A 91 -2.05 -2.08 -1.33
CA LEU A 91 -3.45 -2.50 -1.51
C LEU A 91 -4.36 -2.02 -0.36
N HIS A 92 -3.87 -2.08 0.89
CA HIS A 92 -4.58 -1.56 2.04
C HIS A 92 -4.81 -0.05 1.92
N CYS A 93 -3.77 0.71 1.59
CA CYS A 93 -3.86 2.15 1.38
C CYS A 93 -4.87 2.50 0.27
N TYR A 94 -4.83 1.81 -0.88
CA TYR A 94 -5.86 1.99 -1.92
C TYR A 94 -7.26 1.71 -1.40
N SER A 95 -7.45 0.62 -0.65
CA SER A 95 -8.74 0.30 -0.04
C SER A 95 -9.25 1.39 0.92
N GLN A 96 -8.36 2.01 1.70
CA GLN A 96 -8.73 3.13 2.57
C GLN A 96 -9.15 4.34 1.74
N CYS A 97 -8.35 4.74 0.74
CA CYS A 97 -8.68 5.88 -0.13
C CYS A 97 -10.01 5.71 -0.86
N ILE A 98 -10.29 4.50 -1.36
CA ILE A 98 -11.52 4.18 -2.09
C ILE A 98 -12.76 4.24 -1.17
N LYS A 99 -12.60 3.96 0.12
CA LYS A 99 -13.66 3.98 1.13
C LYS A 99 -13.78 5.33 1.86
N SER A 100 -12.93 6.30 1.54
CA SER A 100 -12.96 7.62 2.18
C SER A 100 -14.33 8.28 2.08
N ASP A 101 -14.79 8.84 3.20
CA ASP A 101 -16.01 9.64 3.22
C ASP A 101 -15.75 11.01 2.56
N LEU A 102 -16.52 11.31 1.52
CA LEU A 102 -16.43 12.56 0.76
C LEU A 102 -17.55 13.55 1.13
N SER A 103 -18.43 13.21 2.08
CA SER A 103 -19.63 13.97 2.41
C SER A 103 -19.35 15.42 2.79
N ALA A 104 -18.24 15.66 3.49
CA ALA A 104 -17.81 16.97 3.98
C ALA A 104 -17.13 17.88 2.93
N LEU A 105 -16.89 17.38 1.71
CA LEU A 105 -16.21 18.15 0.67
C LEU A 105 -17.19 19.07 -0.11
N SER A 106 -16.65 20.12 -0.74
CA SER A 106 -17.39 20.88 -1.77
C SER A 106 -17.66 20.01 -3.00
N GLU A 107 -18.68 20.35 -3.79
CA GLU A 107 -19.06 19.55 -4.99
C GLU A 107 -17.92 19.39 -6.00
N GLU A 108 -17.14 20.45 -6.23
CA GLU A 108 -15.95 20.39 -7.09
C GLU A 108 -14.91 19.39 -6.56
N ASN A 109 -14.63 19.45 -5.25
CA ASN A 109 -13.69 18.54 -4.61
C ASN A 109 -14.21 17.10 -4.57
N LYS A 110 -15.52 16.89 -4.42
CA LYS A 110 -16.16 15.57 -4.52
C LYS A 110 -15.98 14.97 -5.91
N LEU A 111 -16.20 15.76 -6.97
CA LEU A 111 -16.01 15.29 -8.34
C LEU A 111 -14.54 14.91 -8.58
N ASN A 112 -13.59 15.76 -8.18
CA ASN A 112 -12.17 15.47 -8.31
C ASN A 112 -11.77 14.21 -7.53
N ALA A 113 -12.20 14.09 -6.27
CA ALA A 113 -11.96 12.91 -5.45
C ALA A 113 -12.58 11.64 -6.04
N SER A 114 -13.78 11.72 -6.61
CA SER A 114 -14.45 10.59 -7.25
C SER A 114 -13.69 10.09 -8.47
N ASN A 115 -13.17 11.00 -9.30
CA ASN A 115 -12.33 10.65 -10.45
C ASN A 115 -11.03 9.97 -10.01
N GLN A 116 -10.38 10.51 -8.97
CA GLN A 116 -9.17 9.89 -8.40
C GLN A 116 -9.47 8.51 -7.80
N ILE A 117 -10.60 8.32 -7.12
CA ILE A 117 -11.03 7.00 -6.62
C ILE A 117 -11.21 5.99 -7.76
N ALA A 118 -11.75 6.40 -8.91
CA ALA A 118 -11.87 5.51 -10.07
C ALA A 118 -10.50 5.01 -10.55
N VAL A 119 -9.52 5.91 -10.68
CA VAL A 119 -8.13 5.56 -11.03
C VAL A 119 -7.52 4.63 -9.97
N LEU A 120 -7.73 4.89 -8.68
CA LEU A 120 -7.22 4.02 -7.61
C LEU A 120 -7.86 2.63 -7.62
N LYS A 121 -9.14 2.50 -8.01
CA LYS A 121 -9.79 1.19 -8.18
C LYS A 121 -9.12 0.37 -9.27
N GLU A 122 -8.77 0.99 -10.40
CA GLU A 122 -8.04 0.35 -11.49
C GLU A 122 -6.64 -0.08 -11.02
N LYS A 123 -5.86 0.84 -10.44
CA LYS A 123 -4.53 0.52 -9.89
C LYS A 123 -4.57 -0.62 -8.88
N ARG A 124 -5.58 -0.62 -7.99
CA ARG A 124 -5.78 -1.68 -7.00
C ARG A 124 -6.09 -3.03 -7.65
N ALA A 125 -6.94 -3.06 -8.68
CA ALA A 125 -7.28 -4.28 -9.39
C ALA A 125 -6.05 -4.89 -10.07
N TYR A 126 -5.25 -4.07 -10.76
CA TYR A 126 -3.99 -4.50 -11.36
C TYR A 126 -3.00 -5.04 -10.33
N LEU A 127 -2.78 -4.30 -9.24
CA LEU A 127 -1.84 -4.73 -8.21
C LEU A 127 -2.29 -6.02 -7.51
N LEU A 128 -3.61 -6.21 -7.35
CA LEU A 128 -4.16 -7.45 -6.78
C LEU A 128 -3.97 -8.64 -7.72
N ASP A 129 -4.22 -8.47 -9.01
CA ASP A 129 -3.98 -9.51 -10.01
C ASP A 129 -2.49 -9.91 -10.06
N TYR A 130 -1.59 -8.93 -10.07
CA TYR A 130 -0.15 -9.15 -9.92
C TYR A 130 0.16 -9.94 -8.65
N ALA A 131 -0.41 -9.55 -7.51
CA ALA A 131 -0.16 -10.19 -6.22
C ALA A 131 -0.56 -11.68 -6.26
N ILE A 132 -1.76 -11.98 -6.76
CA ILE A 132 -2.32 -13.35 -6.85
C ILE A 132 -1.44 -14.27 -7.70
N LYS A 133 -0.84 -13.73 -8.77
CA LYS A 133 0.06 -14.49 -9.65
C LYS A 133 1.46 -14.68 -9.05
N THR A 134 1.87 -13.83 -8.11
CA THR A 134 3.25 -13.74 -7.63
C THR A 134 3.44 -14.38 -6.27
N PHE A 135 2.47 -14.26 -5.36
CA PHE A 135 2.63 -14.61 -3.96
C PHE A 135 1.83 -15.86 -3.57
N PRO A 136 2.28 -16.59 -2.54
CA PRO A 136 1.55 -17.73 -2.01
C PRO A 136 0.14 -17.36 -1.53
N PRO A 137 -0.88 -18.22 -1.76
CA PRO A 137 -2.27 -17.93 -1.42
C PRO A 137 -2.51 -17.56 0.05
N GLU A 138 -1.72 -18.12 0.97
CA GLU A 138 -1.81 -17.84 2.40
C GLU A 138 -1.59 -16.36 2.75
N TYR A 139 -0.87 -15.60 1.92
CA TYR A 139 -0.63 -14.17 2.17
C TYR A 139 -1.91 -13.33 2.02
N PHE A 140 -2.90 -13.79 1.25
CA PHE A 140 -4.14 -13.04 1.03
C PHE A 140 -5.07 -13.03 2.24
N VAL A 141 -4.80 -13.85 3.27
CA VAL A 141 -5.48 -13.73 4.57
C VAL A 141 -5.32 -12.31 5.14
N MET A 142 -4.22 -11.62 4.83
CA MET A 142 -3.96 -10.24 5.27
C MET A 142 -4.91 -9.20 4.65
N LEU A 143 -5.61 -9.56 3.57
CA LEU A 143 -6.61 -8.71 2.91
C LEU A 143 -8.02 -8.92 3.46
N LEU A 144 -8.25 -9.96 4.26
CA LEU A 144 -9.55 -10.26 4.88
C LEU A 144 -9.71 -9.37 6.11
N LYS A 145 -10.34 -8.21 5.94
CA LYS A 145 -10.64 -7.23 6.99
C LYS A 145 -12.09 -6.78 6.92
#